data_AF-A0A4T0VIC6-F1
#
_entry.id   AF-A0A4T0VIC6-F1
#
_cell.length_a   1.000
_cell.length_b   1.000
_cell.length_c   1.000
_cell.angle_alpha   90.00
_cell.angle_beta   90.00
_cell.angle_gamma   90.00
#
_symmetry.space_group_name_H-M   'P 1'
#
loop_
_entity.id
_entity.type
_entity.pdbx_description
1 polymer ?
#
loop_
_entity_poly.entity_id
_entity_poly.type
_entity_poly.pdbx_seq_one_letter_code
_entity_poly.pdbx_strand_id
1 'polypeptide(L)'
;MMVGWTAPDCVDSYVLSDSLSNTSELAGIKGAGHFTFSVTPDFTEIIQQDVDSITQHDWLYANWEFHKAHCAYVWRVLANALERKRKGETNVYVYRTLVTYEHAVHCSHVLLERSRSLAAPTKIQISGTNRCVLL
;
A
#
# COMPACT_ATOMS: atom_id res chain seq x y z
N MET A 1 0.64 -4.87 -1.11
CA MET A 1 1.33 -3.91 -0.23
C MET A 1 0.32 -3.14 0.61
N MET A 2 -0.23 -3.78 1.63
CA MET A 2 -0.99 -3.11 2.69
C MET A 2 -0.05 -2.86 3.87
N VAL A 3 -0.19 -1.73 4.56
CA VAL A 3 0.60 -1.40 5.77
C VAL A 3 -0.12 -1.84 7.05
N GLY A 4 -0.89 -2.93 6.99
CA GLY A 4 -1.66 -3.42 8.13
C GLY A 4 -2.58 -4.58 7.77
N TRP A 5 -3.17 -5.20 8.79
CA TRP A 5 -4.09 -6.30 8.58
C TRP A 5 -5.30 -5.87 7.76
N THR A 6 -5.75 -6.80 6.93
CA THR A 6 -6.80 -6.64 5.95
C THR A 6 -7.71 -7.86 6.02
N ALA A 7 -9.03 -7.66 6.01
CA ALA A 7 -9.94 -8.78 5.80
C ALA A 7 -9.83 -9.31 4.36
N PRO A 8 -9.80 -10.64 4.14
CA PRO A 8 -9.61 -11.24 2.82
C PRO A 8 -10.53 -10.69 1.72
N ASP A 9 -11.79 -10.37 2.04
CA ASP A 9 -12.77 -9.82 1.09
C ASP A 9 -12.34 -8.47 0.48
N CYS A 10 -11.49 -7.71 1.17
CA CYS A 10 -10.93 -6.44 0.68
C CYS A 10 -9.61 -6.57 -0.07
N VAL A 11 -9.02 -7.76 -0.10
CA VAL A 11 -7.79 -7.98 -0.85
C VAL A 11 -8.13 -8.08 -2.33
N ASP A 12 -7.64 -7.12 -3.11
CA ASP A 12 -7.59 -7.27 -4.55
C ASP A 12 -6.42 -8.18 -4.92
N SER A 13 -6.71 -9.47 -5.11
CA SER A 13 -5.69 -10.50 -5.39
C SER A 13 -5.00 -10.29 -6.73
N TYR A 14 -5.71 -9.76 -7.74
CA TYR A 14 -5.14 -9.43 -9.04
C TYR A 14 -4.11 -8.31 -8.91
N VAL A 15 -4.50 -7.18 -8.30
CA VAL A 15 -3.59 -6.03 -8.13
C VAL A 15 -2.44 -6.36 -7.18
N LEU A 16 -2.69 -7.15 -6.13
CA LEU A 16 -1.64 -7.61 -5.20
C LEU A 16 -0.61 -8.49 -5.91
N SER A 17 -1.06 -9.50 -6.66
CA SER A 17 -0.18 -10.41 -7.41
C SER A 17 0.66 -9.65 -8.43
N ASP A 18 0.03 -8.76 -9.20
CA ASP A 18 0.76 -7.91 -10.14
C ASP A 18 1.81 -7.06 -9.41
N SER A 19 1.45 -6.41 -8.30
CA SER A 19 2.38 -5.52 -7.59
C SER A 19 3.53 -6.24 -6.88
N LEU A 20 3.48 -7.56 -6.77
CA LEU A 20 4.59 -8.40 -6.29
C LEU A 20 5.40 -9.00 -7.43
N SER A 21 4.92 -8.90 -8.67
CA SER A 21 5.57 -9.51 -9.84
C SER A 21 6.74 -8.66 -10.35
N ASN A 22 7.82 -9.35 -10.72
CA ASN A 22 8.97 -8.75 -11.43
C ASN A 22 8.61 -8.29 -12.86
N THR A 23 7.46 -8.68 -13.39
CA THR A 23 6.95 -8.22 -14.70
C THR A 23 5.95 -7.09 -14.58
N SER A 24 5.66 -6.60 -13.37
CA SER A 24 4.80 -5.45 -13.17
C SER A 24 5.41 -4.20 -13.81
N GLU A 25 4.57 -3.28 -14.29
CA GLU A 25 5.00 -1.93 -14.62
C GLU A 25 5.65 -1.21 -13.42
N LEU A 26 5.32 -1.62 -12.18
CA LEU A 26 5.98 -1.11 -10.98
C LEU A 26 7.42 -1.64 -10.82
N ALA A 27 7.77 -2.79 -11.41
CA ALA A 27 9.09 -3.40 -11.25
C ALA A 27 10.20 -2.53 -11.88
N GLY A 28 9.93 -1.90 -13.03
CA GLY A 28 10.87 -0.99 -13.71
C GLY A 28 11.26 0.25 -12.89
N ILE A 29 10.46 0.60 -11.87
CA ILE A 29 10.70 1.71 -10.95
C ILE A 29 10.97 1.24 -9.52
N LYS A 30 11.31 -0.04 -9.33
CA LYS A 30 11.53 -0.66 -8.01
C LYS A 30 10.33 -0.53 -7.06
N GLY A 31 9.14 -0.38 -7.63
CA GLY A 31 7.88 -0.28 -6.91
C GLY A 31 7.15 -1.61 -6.76
N ALA A 32 7.77 -2.73 -7.17
CA ALA A 32 7.21 -4.07 -7.05
C ALA A 32 8.02 -4.93 -6.07
N GLY A 33 7.36 -5.90 -5.44
CA GLY A 33 7.99 -6.90 -4.58
C GLY A 33 7.96 -6.55 -3.08
N HIS A 34 8.98 -7.03 -2.37
CA HIS A 34 9.13 -6.87 -0.92
C HIS A 34 9.98 -5.64 -0.58
N PHE A 35 9.62 -4.98 0.52
CA PHE A 35 10.26 -3.74 0.97
C PHE A 35 10.80 -3.90 2.38
N THR A 36 11.80 -3.08 2.70
CA THR A 36 12.40 -3.07 4.03
C THR A 36 11.57 -2.20 4.96
N PHE A 37 11.23 -2.75 6.13
CA PHE A 37 10.58 -2.05 7.22
C PHE A 37 11.54 -2.00 8.41
N SER A 38 11.50 -0.92 9.17
CA SER A 38 12.34 -0.73 10.36
C SER A 38 11.58 0.02 11.44
N VAL A 39 11.97 -0.15 12.70
CA VAL A 39 11.46 0.69 13.80
C VAL A 39 12.23 2.00 13.92
N THR A 40 13.39 2.14 13.27
CA THR A 40 14.22 3.35 13.25
C THR A 40 14.31 3.98 11.85
N PRO A 41 14.46 5.32 11.75
CA PRO A 41 14.54 6.01 10.45
C PRO A 41 15.86 5.79 9.70
N ASP A 42 16.89 5.30 10.37
CA ASP A 42 18.20 4.95 9.79
C ASP A 42 18.32 3.49 9.37
N PHE A 43 17.24 2.71 9.51
CA PHE A 43 17.15 1.30 9.11
C PHE A 43 18.16 0.37 9.83
N THR A 44 18.54 0.70 11.06
CA THR A 44 19.41 -0.17 11.88
C THR A 44 18.66 -1.31 12.54
N GLU A 45 17.37 -1.13 12.83
CA GLU A 45 16.52 -2.14 13.44
C GLU A 45 15.46 -2.61 12.44
N ILE A 46 15.85 -3.50 11.54
CA ILE A 46 14.99 -4.05 10.49
C ILE A 46 14.02 -5.05 11.10
N ILE A 47 12.76 -4.99 10.68
CA ILE A 47 11.74 -5.97 11.04
C ILE A 47 11.35 -6.83 9.83
N GLN A 48 10.89 -8.04 10.10
CA GLN A 48 10.41 -8.94 9.05
C GLN A 48 9.07 -8.43 8.49
N GLN A 49 8.91 -8.52 7.16
CA GLN A 49 7.69 -8.10 6.47
C GLN A 49 6.61 -9.19 6.52
N ASP A 50 6.20 -9.57 7.73
CA ASP A 50 5.10 -10.49 7.99
C ASP A 50 4.06 -9.85 8.94
N VAL A 51 2.87 -10.44 8.99
CA VAL A 51 1.74 -9.87 9.76
C VAL A 51 2.05 -9.82 11.25
N ASP A 52 2.68 -10.86 11.81
CA ASP A 52 2.92 -10.98 13.24
C ASP A 52 3.96 -9.95 13.68
N SER A 53 4.99 -9.71 12.88
CA SER A 53 6.01 -8.68 13.13
C SER A 53 5.45 -7.26 12.96
N ILE A 54 4.75 -6.99 11.85
CA ILE A 54 4.26 -5.65 11.53
C ILE A 54 3.20 -5.17 12.53
N THR A 55 2.30 -6.05 12.96
CA THR A 55 1.16 -5.67 13.81
C THR A 55 1.52 -5.42 15.28
N GLN A 56 2.77 -5.68 15.68
CA GLN A 56 3.30 -5.34 17.01
C GLN A 56 3.65 -3.85 17.18
N HIS A 57 3.60 -3.07 16.10
CA HIS A 57 4.01 -1.67 16.08
C HIS A 57 2.88 -0.76 15.57
N ASP A 58 2.69 0.39 16.21
CA ASP A 58 1.73 1.41 15.73
C ASP A 58 2.23 2.13 14.46
N TRP A 59 3.55 2.17 14.27
CA TRP A 59 4.20 2.77 13.13
C TRP A 59 5.51 2.06 12.82
N LEU A 60 5.92 2.16 11.55
CA LEU A 60 7.21 1.70 11.06
C LEU A 60 7.83 2.76 10.16
N TYR A 61 9.09 2.57 9.85
CA TYR A 61 9.81 3.28 8.80
C TYR A 61 9.97 2.38 7.59
N ALA A 62 9.74 2.97 6.42
CA ALA A 62 10.07 2.38 5.12
C ALA A 62 10.77 3.44 4.26
N ASN A 63 11.37 3.06 3.14
CA ASN A 63 11.95 4.04 2.23
C ASN A 63 10.85 4.79 1.46
N TRP A 64 11.15 6.01 0.99
CA TRP A 64 10.21 6.80 0.19
C TRP A 64 9.77 6.06 -1.09
N GLU A 65 10.65 5.22 -1.64
CA GLU A 65 10.33 4.26 -2.71
C GLU A 65 9.10 3.40 -2.38
N PHE A 66 9.08 2.78 -1.20
CA PHE A 66 7.91 2.02 -0.72
C PHE A 66 6.67 2.89 -0.64
N HIS A 67 6.76 4.12 -0.13
CA HIS A 67 5.59 4.99 0.02
C HIS A 67 4.99 5.33 -1.36
N LYS A 68 5.83 5.63 -2.36
CA LYS A 68 5.36 5.86 -3.74
C LYS A 68 4.72 4.59 -4.33
N ALA A 69 5.35 3.43 -4.12
CA ALA A 69 4.82 2.14 -4.56
C ALA A 69 3.47 1.82 -3.90
N HIS A 70 3.34 2.04 -2.60
CA HIS A 70 2.10 1.86 -1.84
C HIS A 70 0.99 2.79 -2.36
N CYS A 71 1.28 4.08 -2.58
CA CYS A 71 0.31 5.03 -3.13
C CYS A 71 -0.13 4.66 -4.56
N ALA A 72 0.77 4.15 -5.40
CA ALA A 72 0.40 3.63 -6.71
C ALA A 72 -0.45 2.36 -6.59
N TYR A 73 -0.10 1.44 -5.69
CA TYR A 73 -0.85 0.21 -5.43
C TYR A 73 -2.30 0.48 -5.01
N VAL A 74 -2.52 1.34 -4.00
CA VAL A 74 -3.88 1.64 -3.52
C VAL A 74 -4.74 2.36 -4.57
N TRP A 75 -4.13 3.19 -5.41
CA TRP A 75 -4.79 3.77 -6.58
C TRP A 75 -5.25 2.69 -7.58
N ARG A 76 -4.39 1.70 -7.86
CA ARG A 76 -4.73 0.58 -8.75
C ARG A 76 -5.83 -0.31 -8.18
N VAL A 77 -5.84 -0.55 -6.86
CA VAL A 77 -6.91 -1.28 -6.18
C VAL A 77 -8.24 -0.56 -6.36
N LEU A 78 -8.30 0.75 -6.12
CA LEU A 78 -9.53 1.52 -6.31
C LEU A 78 -10.01 1.49 -7.77
N ALA A 79 -9.09 1.68 -8.74
CA ALA A 79 -9.42 1.65 -10.15
C ALA A 79 -9.99 0.29 -10.60
N ASN A 80 -9.34 -0.82 -10.21
CA ASN A 80 -9.81 -2.17 -10.53
C ASN A 80 -11.16 -2.47 -9.88
N ALA A 81 -11.37 -2.06 -8.63
CA ALA A 81 -12.64 -2.23 -7.93
C ALA A 81 -13.79 -1.48 -8.62
N LEU A 82 -13.56 -0.23 -9.05
CA LEU A 82 -14.53 0.53 -9.83
C LEU A 82 -14.82 -0.12 -11.19
N GLU A 83 -13.81 -0.69 -11.86
CA GLU A 83 -14.01 -1.42 -13.11
C GLU A 83 -14.87 -2.68 -12.91
N ARG A 84 -14.58 -3.48 -11.88
CA ARG A 84 -15.36 -4.66 -11.49
C ARG A 84 -16.83 -4.30 -11.24
N LYS A 85 -17.06 -3.22 -10.47
CA LYS A 85 -18.42 -2.71 -10.22
C LYS A 85 -19.12 -2.29 -11.51
N ARG A 86 -18.42 -1.57 -12.40
CA ARG A 86 -18.93 -1.17 -13.72
C ARG A 86 -19.29 -2.37 -14.61
N LYS A 87 -18.60 -3.51 -14.46
CA LYS A 87 -18.89 -4.77 -15.17
C LYS A 87 -20.03 -5.57 -14.55
N GLY A 88 -20.68 -5.06 -13.51
CA GLY A 88 -21.86 -5.68 -12.90
C GLY A 88 -21.57 -6.57 -11.69
N GLU A 89 -20.34 -6.59 -11.18
CA GLU A 89 -20.03 -7.33 -9.96
C GLU A 89 -20.67 -6.65 -8.73
N THR A 90 -21.44 -7.40 -7.93
CA THR A 90 -22.28 -6.84 -6.87
C THR A 90 -21.56 -6.71 -5.53
N ASN A 91 -20.64 -7.63 -5.22
CA ASN A 91 -19.96 -7.77 -3.92
C ASN A 91 -18.50 -7.31 -3.98
N VAL A 92 -18.27 -6.08 -4.46
CA VAL A 92 -16.92 -5.50 -4.55
C VAL A 92 -16.62 -4.74 -3.27
N TYR A 93 -15.69 -5.27 -2.47
CA TYR A 93 -15.23 -4.63 -1.25
C TYR A 93 -13.86 -4.00 -1.44
N VAL A 94 -13.66 -2.85 -0.80
CA VAL A 94 -12.36 -2.18 -0.69
C VAL A 94 -12.13 -1.69 0.72
N TYR A 95 -10.89 -1.35 1.06
CA TYR A 95 -10.61 -0.71 2.35
C TYR A 95 -11.26 0.66 2.42
N ARG A 96 -11.84 0.97 3.57
CA ARG A 96 -12.49 2.26 3.82
C ARG A 96 -11.62 3.47 3.46
N THR A 97 -10.33 3.41 3.75
CA THR A 97 -9.42 4.54 3.50
C THR A 97 -9.27 4.84 2.01
N LEU A 98 -9.40 3.84 1.12
CA LEU A 98 -9.29 4.02 -0.33
C LEU A 98 -10.41 4.89 -0.91
N VAL A 99 -11.57 4.98 -0.25
CA VAL A 99 -12.72 5.78 -0.72
C VAL A 99 -12.79 7.16 -0.07
N THR A 100 -11.75 7.58 0.65
CA THR A 100 -11.69 8.91 1.26
C THR A 100 -10.94 9.89 0.35
N TYR A 101 -11.47 11.10 0.22
CA TYR A 101 -10.85 12.15 -0.60
C TYR A 101 -9.49 12.57 -0.03
N GLU A 102 -9.38 12.62 1.29
CA GLU A 102 -8.17 12.98 2.01
C GLU A 102 -7.03 12.02 1.69
N HIS A 103 -7.31 10.71 1.61
CA HIS A 103 -6.30 9.73 1.23
C HIS A 103 -5.92 9.82 -0.25
N ALA A 104 -6.86 10.16 -1.13
CA ALA A 104 -6.55 10.43 -2.54
C ALA A 104 -5.59 11.62 -2.67
N VAL A 105 -5.85 12.73 -1.95
CA VAL A 105 -4.98 13.91 -1.90
C VAL A 105 -3.60 13.57 -1.34
N HIS A 106 -3.53 12.78 -0.26
CA HIS A 106 -2.26 12.28 0.30
C HIS A 106 -1.45 11.51 -0.74
N CYS A 107 -2.08 10.54 -1.42
CA CYS A 107 -1.42 9.74 -2.45
C CYS A 107 -0.96 10.61 -3.62
N SER A 108 -1.76 11.59 -4.06
CA SER A 108 -1.36 12.54 -5.11
C SER A 108 -0.11 13.32 -4.71
N HIS A 109 -0.02 13.80 -3.47
CA HIS A 109 1.18 14.48 -2.97
C HIS A 109 2.40 13.58 -2.99
N VAL A 110 2.30 12.35 -2.47
CA VAL A 110 3.40 11.38 -2.44
C VAL A 110 3.88 11.02 -3.86
N LEU A 111 2.96 10.79 -4.79
CA LEU A 111 3.28 10.41 -6.17
C LEU A 111 3.94 11.56 -6.95
N LEU A 112 3.48 12.79 -6.73
CA LEU A 112 3.96 13.98 -7.42
C LEU A 112 5.23 14.58 -6.80
N GLU A 113 5.60 14.19 -5.58
CA GLU A 113 6.87 14.60 -4.95
C GLU A 113 8.08 14.06 -5.75
N ARG A 114 8.99 14.98 -6.10
CA ARG A 114 10.18 14.73 -6.95
C ARG A 114 11.51 15.06 -6.27
N SER A 115 11.50 15.92 -5.26
CA SER A 115 12.70 16.42 -4.59
C SER A 115 13.25 15.45 -3.54
N ARG A 116 12.37 14.60 -2.98
CA ARG A 116 12.74 13.64 -1.92
C ARG A 116 13.45 12.42 -2.51
N SER A 117 14.62 12.10 -1.94
CA SER A 117 15.35 10.87 -2.27
C SER A 117 14.48 9.63 -2.04
N LEU A 118 14.51 8.67 -2.98
CA LEU A 118 13.80 7.39 -2.86
C LEU A 118 14.26 6.58 -1.64
N ALA A 119 15.51 6.74 -1.22
CA ALA A 119 16.07 6.07 -0.05
C ALA A 119 15.68 6.77 1.27
N ALA A 120 15.14 7.99 1.24
CA ALA A 120 14.82 8.73 2.45
C ALA A 120 13.77 7.96 3.29
N PRO A 121 13.92 7.93 4.62
CA PRO A 121 12.95 7.25 5.47
C PRO A 121 11.61 7.96 5.43
N THR A 122 10.54 7.20 5.53
CA THR A 122 9.16 7.68 5.67
C THR A 122 8.47 6.92 6.78
N LYS A 123 7.76 7.64 7.64
CA LYS A 123 6.98 7.03 8.71
C LYS A 123 5.64 6.59 8.13
N ILE A 124 5.34 5.31 8.29
CA ILE A 124 4.10 4.68 7.86
C ILE A 124 3.34 4.25 9.09
N GLN A 125 2.11 4.73 9.20
CA GLN A 125 1.22 4.27 10.25
C GLN A 125 0.78 2.85 9.91
N ILE A 126 0.90 1.96 10.88
CA ILE A 126 0.34 0.63 10.77
C ILE A 126 -1.11 0.75 11.16
N SER A 127 -1.95 1.03 10.15
CA SER A 127 -3.38 1.10 10.32
C SER A 127 -3.84 -0.24 10.89
N GLY A 128 -4.26 -0.24 12.16
CA GLY A 128 -4.93 -1.39 12.77
C GLY A 128 -6.08 -1.90 11.89
N THR A 129 -6.56 -3.11 12.17
CA THR A 129 -7.61 -3.86 11.44
C THR A 129 -8.39 -3.01 10.43
N ASN A 130 -7.94 -2.97 9.16
CA ASN A 130 -8.56 -2.11 8.16
C ASN A 130 -10.00 -2.57 7.92
N ARG A 131 -10.97 -1.64 8.05
CA ARG A 131 -12.38 -1.93 7.79
C ARG A 131 -12.67 -1.99 6.29
N CYS A 132 -13.41 -3.01 5.90
CA CYS A 132 -13.95 -3.17 4.56
C CYS A 132 -15.22 -2.34 4.36
N VAL A 133 -15.39 -1.79 3.16
CA VAL A 133 -16.63 -1.16 2.71
C VAL A 133 -17.03 -1.74 1.37
N LEU A 134 -18.34 -1.91 1.18
CA LEU A 134 -18.94 -2.28 -0.10
C LEU A 134 -18.97 -1.05 -1.01
N LEU A 135 -18.51 -1.19 -2.25
CA LEU A 135 -18.65 -0.21 -3.33
C LEU A 135 -19.99 -0.33 -4.07
#